data_AF-A0A2E1GT68-F1
#
_entry.id   AF-A0A2E1GT68-F1
#
_cell.length_a   1.000
_cell.length_b   1.000
_cell.length_c   1.000
_cell.angle_alpha   90.00
_cell.angle_beta   90.00
_cell.angle_gamma   90.00
#
_symmetry.space_group_name_H-M   'P 1'
#
loop_
_entity.id
_entity.type
_entity.pdbx_description
1 polymer ?
#
loop_
_entity_poly.entity_id
_entity_poly.type
_entity_poly.pdbx_seq_one_letter_code
_entity_poly.pdbx_strand_id
1 'polypeptide(L)'
;MKINRRNFLSNTAFLGLSSVIPYKAIATKNQIINFNSNELRIGVITWSYRSLPSNLYSVIGYCLDSELNAMELMGGSVESYLGIPRRRSLQREWRENISMDRFKIVRKMLDDAGIRVYAYKPSSIGMDNTDKEIENAIQAA
;
A
#
# COMPACT_ATOMS: atom_id res chain seq x y z
N MET A 1 23.35 -2.00 29.28
CA MET A 1 24.13 -1.43 28.15
C MET A 1 23.74 0.03 27.99
N LYS A 2 24.62 0.99 28.33
CA LYS A 2 24.32 2.44 28.29
C LYS A 2 24.66 2.99 26.90
N ILE A 3 23.66 3.55 26.20
CA ILE A 3 23.83 4.17 24.88
C ILE A 3 24.48 5.54 25.07
N ASN A 4 25.61 5.76 24.39
CA ASN A 4 26.40 6.99 24.48
C ASN A 4 25.97 7.99 23.39
N ARG A 5 25.71 9.25 23.77
CA ARG A 5 25.18 10.32 22.89
C ARG A 5 26.04 10.62 21.66
N ARG A 6 27.32 10.22 21.67
CA ARG A 6 28.25 10.40 20.54
C ARG A 6 28.05 9.37 19.42
N ASN A 7 27.48 8.20 19.72
CA ASN A 7 27.16 7.18 18.71
C ASN A 7 25.84 7.46 17.98
N PHE A 8 25.02 8.37 18.51
CA PHE A 8 23.75 8.77 17.88
C PHE A 8 23.99 9.68 16.66
N LEU A 9 24.92 10.64 16.77
CA LEU A 9 25.23 11.61 15.70
C LEU A 9 25.99 10.97 14.52
N SER A 10 26.84 9.97 14.78
CA SER A 10 27.54 9.23 13.73
C SER A 10 26.59 8.46 12.81
N ASN A 11 25.48 7.91 13.34
CA ASN A 11 24.48 7.22 12.53
C ASN A 11 23.47 8.16 11.85
N THR A 12 23.36 9.43 12.27
CA THR A 12 22.44 10.39 11.64
C THR A 12 23.03 11.06 10.40
N ALA A 13 24.36 11.14 10.27
CA ALA A 13 25.00 11.72 9.08
C ALA A 13 24.73 10.90 7.80
N PHE A 14 24.52 9.58 7.90
CA PHE A 14 24.17 8.74 6.75
C PHE A 14 22.73 8.96 6.23
N LEU A 15 21.82 9.46 7.08
CA LEU A 15 20.44 9.77 6.70
C LEU A 15 20.28 11.18 6.12
N GLY A 16 21.24 12.07 6.35
CA GLY A 16 21.23 13.45 5.83
C GLY A 16 21.76 13.59 4.40
N LEU A 17 22.61 12.66 3.93
CA LEU A 17 23.11 12.65 2.55
C LEU A 17 22.18 11.89 1.58
N SER A 18 21.31 11.01 2.08
CA SER A 18 20.30 10.34 1.26
C SER A 18 19.09 11.23 0.93
N SER A 19 18.97 12.41 1.54
CA SER A 19 17.85 13.34 1.34
C SER A 19 17.93 14.15 0.04
N VAL A 20 19.02 14.05 -0.71
CA VAL A 20 19.19 14.72 -2.01
C VAL A 20 19.52 13.74 -3.12
N ILE A 21 19.01 12.51 -3.04
CA ILE A 21 18.87 11.73 -4.26
C ILE A 21 17.63 12.30 -4.95
N PRO A 22 17.77 13.03 -6.08
CA PRO A 22 16.59 13.45 -6.83
C PRO A 22 15.77 12.18 -7.09
N TYR A 23 14.45 12.24 -6.91
CA TYR A 23 13.51 11.13 -7.17
C TYR A 23 13.74 10.47 -8.54
N LYS A 24 14.32 11.21 -9.52
CA LYS A 24 14.77 10.69 -10.81
C LYS A 24 16.02 9.79 -10.80
N ALA A 25 16.87 9.84 -9.77
CA ALA A 25 18.09 9.04 -9.64
C ALA A 25 17.88 7.73 -8.86
N ILE A 26 16.87 7.61 -8.00
CA ILE A 26 16.36 6.31 -7.50
C ILE A 26 15.49 5.62 -8.56
N ALA A 27 14.89 6.40 -9.45
CA ALA A 27 14.31 5.89 -10.68
C ALA A 27 15.39 5.48 -11.69
N THR A 28 16.33 4.61 -11.28
CA THR A 28 16.86 3.61 -12.20
C THR A 28 15.64 2.94 -12.80
N LYS A 29 15.40 3.23 -14.08
CA LYS A 29 14.39 2.62 -14.92
C LYS A 29 14.43 1.11 -14.63
N ASN A 30 13.51 0.63 -13.79
CA ASN A 30 13.45 -0.76 -13.36
C ASN A 30 13.47 -1.60 -14.64
N GLN A 31 14.60 -2.24 -14.94
CA GLN A 31 14.70 -3.12 -16.10
C GLN A 31 13.99 -4.46 -15.87
N ILE A 32 13.46 -4.67 -14.65
CA ILE A 32 12.71 -5.86 -14.26
C ILE A 32 11.24 -5.80 -14.75
N ILE A 33 10.72 -4.65 -15.17
CA ILE A 33 9.28 -4.48 -15.36
C ILE A 33 8.85 -4.49 -16.84
N ASN A 34 9.08 -5.62 -17.50
CA ASN A 34 8.33 -6.01 -18.70
C ASN A 34 8.20 -7.54 -18.77
N PHE A 35 7.54 -8.13 -17.77
CA PHE A 35 7.15 -9.54 -17.87
C PHE A 35 6.06 -9.68 -18.92
N ASN A 36 6.32 -10.51 -19.92
CA ASN A 36 5.37 -10.88 -20.95
C ASN A 36 4.16 -11.56 -20.29
N SER A 37 2.96 -11.52 -20.88
CA SER A 37 1.76 -12.14 -20.28
C SER A 37 1.89 -13.65 -20.03
N ASN A 38 2.90 -14.28 -20.63
CA ASN A 38 3.17 -15.71 -20.55
C ASN A 38 4.21 -16.09 -19.49
N GLU A 39 4.77 -15.13 -18.74
CA GLU A 39 5.78 -15.39 -17.72
C GLU A 39 5.17 -15.42 -16.32
N LEU A 40 5.74 -16.27 -15.45
CA LEU A 40 5.36 -16.36 -14.04
C LEU A 40 5.63 -15.01 -13.35
N ARG A 41 4.55 -14.35 -12.89
CA ARG A 41 4.66 -13.11 -12.11
C ARG A 41 4.76 -13.43 -10.63
N ILE A 42 5.81 -12.93 -10.00
CA ILE A 42 5.96 -12.95 -8.55
C ILE A 42 5.33 -11.68 -7.97
N GLY A 43 4.59 -11.83 -6.89
CA GLY A 43 3.98 -10.73 -6.16
C GLY A 43 3.95 -11.01 -4.66
N VAL A 44 3.37 -10.07 -3.91
CA VAL A 44 3.31 -10.14 -2.45
C VAL A 44 1.91 -9.81 -1.94
N ILE A 45 1.42 -10.55 -0.94
CA ILE A 45 0.29 -10.09 -0.13
C ILE A 45 0.77 -9.07 0.88
N THR A 46 0.12 -7.90 0.98
CA THR A 46 0.56 -6.83 1.89
C THR A 46 0.56 -7.25 3.38
N TRP A 47 -0.11 -8.35 3.73
CA TRP A 47 -0.02 -8.99 5.06
C TRP A 47 1.40 -9.41 5.45
N SER A 48 2.28 -9.66 4.48
CA SER A 48 3.69 -9.96 4.72
C SER A 48 4.41 -8.82 5.45
N TYR A 49 3.92 -7.58 5.33
CA TYR A 49 4.46 -6.40 6.00
C TYR A 49 3.75 -6.03 7.31
N ARG A 50 2.85 -6.87 7.84
CA ARG A 50 2.00 -6.56 9.01
C ARG A 50 2.75 -6.19 10.29
N SER A 51 4.00 -6.62 10.42
CA SER A 51 4.85 -6.31 11.58
C SER A 51 5.55 -4.95 11.46
N LEU A 52 5.41 -4.28 10.32
CA LEU A 52 5.96 -2.96 10.04
C LEU A 52 4.88 -1.87 10.23
N PRO A 53 5.27 -0.61 10.49
CA PRO A 53 4.33 0.51 10.50
C PRO A 53 3.57 0.61 9.16
N SER A 54 2.25 0.50 9.21
CA SER A 54 1.44 0.36 8.00
C SER A 54 0.53 1.55 7.76
N ASN A 55 0.69 2.15 6.59
CA ASN A 55 -0.27 3.03 5.91
C ASN A 55 -0.16 2.75 4.40
N LEU A 56 -1.01 3.35 3.57
CA LEU A 56 -1.02 3.10 2.12
C LEU A 56 0.34 3.40 1.45
N TYR A 57 1.00 4.51 1.81
CA TYR A 57 2.31 4.87 1.26
C TYR A 57 3.39 3.88 1.68
N SER A 58 3.40 3.46 2.96
CA SER A 58 4.38 2.51 3.47
C SER A 58 4.26 1.15 2.78
N VAL A 59 3.05 0.62 2.55
CA VAL A 59 2.90 -0.69 1.89
C VAL A 59 3.29 -0.65 0.41
N ILE A 60 3.06 0.48 -0.27
CA ILE A 60 3.57 0.74 -1.61
C ILE A 60 5.11 0.75 -1.60
N GLY A 61 5.70 1.49 -0.66
CA GLY A 61 7.15 1.56 -0.47
C GLY A 61 7.77 0.20 -0.21
N TYR A 62 7.23 -0.58 0.72
CA TYR A 62 7.75 -1.91 1.04
C TYR A 62 7.72 -2.89 -0.14
N CYS A 63 6.69 -2.80 -1.00
CA CYS A 63 6.62 -3.60 -2.22
C CYS A 63 7.77 -3.25 -3.17
N LEU A 64 8.00 -1.95 -3.39
CA LEU A 64 9.06 -1.44 -4.26
C LEU A 64 10.46 -1.73 -3.69
N ASP A 65 10.64 -1.55 -2.38
CA ASP A 65 11.88 -1.86 -1.65
C ASP A 65 12.19 -3.38 -1.68
N SER A 66 11.17 -4.21 -1.87
CA SER A 66 11.32 -5.66 -2.10
C SER A 66 11.58 -6.02 -3.57
N GLU A 67 11.79 -5.02 -4.43
CA GLU A 67 11.96 -5.16 -5.88
C GLU A 67 10.76 -5.84 -6.58
N LEU A 68 9.55 -5.69 -6.00
CA LEU A 68 8.31 -6.20 -6.56
C LEU A 68 7.44 -5.08 -7.14
N ASN A 69 6.61 -5.45 -8.11
CA ASN A 69 5.64 -4.54 -8.72
C ASN A 69 4.23 -5.13 -8.81
N ALA A 70 3.96 -6.21 -8.07
CA ALA A 70 2.67 -6.88 -8.07
C ALA A 70 2.26 -7.22 -6.64
N MET A 71 1.00 -6.93 -6.27
CA MET A 71 0.53 -7.20 -4.91
C MET A 71 -0.93 -7.64 -4.80
N GLU A 72 -1.21 -8.45 -3.78
CA GLU A 72 -2.54 -8.56 -3.17
C GLU A 72 -2.63 -7.45 -2.13
N LEU A 73 -3.48 -6.46 -2.41
CA LEU A 73 -3.66 -5.29 -1.57
C LEU A 73 -4.75 -5.55 -0.54
N MET A 74 -4.38 -5.56 0.74
CA MET A 74 -5.36 -5.59 1.81
C MET A 74 -6.03 -4.23 1.99
N GLY A 75 -7.34 -4.21 2.17
CA GLY A 75 -8.10 -2.97 2.23
C GLY A 75 -7.90 -2.14 3.49
N GLY A 76 -7.31 -2.68 4.56
CA GLY A 76 -7.12 -1.93 5.81
C GLY A 76 -6.33 -0.63 5.60
N SER A 77 -5.26 -0.65 4.79
CA SER A 77 -4.46 0.54 4.48
C SER A 77 -5.19 1.51 3.54
N VAL A 78 -5.95 0.97 2.59
CA VAL A 78 -6.79 1.73 1.64
C VAL A 78 -7.92 2.45 2.37
N GLU A 79 -8.73 1.73 3.15
CA GLU A 79 -9.85 2.28 3.92
C GLU A 79 -9.36 3.33 4.91
N SER A 80 -8.22 3.10 5.57
CA SER A 80 -7.60 4.08 6.48
C SER A 80 -7.18 5.36 5.74
N TYR A 81 -6.57 5.24 4.56
CA TYR A 81 -6.20 6.39 3.73
C TYR A 81 -7.43 7.18 3.25
N LEU A 82 -8.52 6.49 2.94
CA LEU A 82 -9.78 7.10 2.51
C LEU A 82 -10.59 7.70 3.65
N GLY A 83 -10.17 7.51 4.90
CA GLY A 83 -10.76 8.15 6.07
C GLY A 83 -11.88 7.33 6.72
N ILE A 84 -11.80 6.00 6.70
CA ILE A 84 -12.74 5.15 7.43
C ILE A 84 -12.81 5.53 8.92
N PRO A 85 -14.00 5.60 9.53
CA PRO A 85 -14.13 5.88 10.95
C PRO A 85 -13.43 4.85 11.84
N ARG A 86 -12.78 5.32 12.91
CA ARG A 86 -12.16 4.43 13.92
C ARG A 86 -13.20 3.59 14.67
N ARG A 87 -14.41 4.13 14.85
CA ARG A 87 -15.50 3.44 15.54
C ARG A 87 -16.14 2.41 14.60
N ARG A 88 -16.00 1.13 14.92
CA ARG A 88 -16.49 0.01 14.10
C ARG A 88 -17.97 0.11 13.73
N SER A 89 -18.82 0.62 14.62
CA SER A 89 -20.25 0.75 14.35
C SER A 89 -20.59 1.73 13.20
N LEU A 90 -19.66 2.61 12.81
CA LEU A 90 -19.85 3.57 11.72
C LEU A 90 -19.22 3.09 10.40
N GLN A 91 -18.46 1.99 10.42
CA GLN A 91 -17.71 1.54 9.25
C GLN A 91 -18.61 1.01 8.15
N ARG A 92 -19.68 0.30 8.50
CA ARG A 92 -20.68 -0.22 7.54
C ARG A 92 -21.27 0.93 6.73
N GLU A 93 -21.88 1.89 7.41
CA GLU A 93 -22.48 3.08 6.79
C GLU A 93 -21.46 3.84 5.92
N TRP A 94 -20.23 3.99 6.39
CA TRP A 94 -19.16 4.60 5.61
C TRP A 94 -18.85 3.82 4.32
N ARG A 95 -18.73 2.48 4.39
CA ARG A 95 -18.47 1.63 3.22
C ARG A 95 -19.60 1.65 2.21
N GLU A 96 -20.84 1.78 2.68
CA GLU A 96 -22.04 1.84 1.83
C GLU A 96 -22.17 3.19 1.09
N ASN A 97 -21.63 4.28 1.66
CA ASN A 97 -21.84 5.65 1.17
C ASN A 97 -20.60 6.34 0.58
N ILE A 98 -19.40 5.79 0.73
CA ILE A 98 -18.19 6.38 0.15
C ILE A 98 -18.24 6.38 -1.39
N SER A 99 -17.85 7.50 -2.01
CA SER A 99 -17.77 7.62 -3.47
C SER A 99 -16.64 6.77 -4.06
N MET A 100 -16.94 6.02 -5.13
CA MET A 100 -15.96 5.24 -5.88
C MET A 100 -14.84 6.08 -6.51
N ASP A 101 -15.05 7.38 -6.73
CA ASP A 101 -14.00 8.28 -7.21
C ASP A 101 -12.83 8.39 -6.23
N ARG A 102 -13.08 8.16 -4.94
CA ARG A 102 -12.04 8.10 -3.91
C ARG A 102 -11.13 6.89 -4.11
N PHE A 103 -11.67 5.74 -4.50
CA PHE A 103 -10.88 4.55 -4.82
C PHE A 103 -10.08 4.72 -6.11
N LYS A 104 -10.61 5.46 -7.10
CA LYS A 104 -9.86 5.82 -8.32
C LYS A 104 -8.58 6.61 -8.02
N ILE A 105 -8.57 7.45 -6.97
CA ILE A 105 -7.36 8.13 -6.52
C ILE A 105 -6.30 7.12 -6.06
N VAL A 106 -6.71 6.12 -5.28
CA VAL A 106 -5.79 5.05 -4.80
C VAL A 106 -5.30 4.21 -5.97
N ARG A 107 -6.19 3.85 -6.91
CA ARG A 107 -5.82 3.16 -8.15
C ARG A 107 -4.75 3.93 -8.92
N LYS A 108 -4.97 5.23 -9.12
CA LYS A 108 -4.00 6.10 -9.78
C LYS A 108 -2.66 6.15 -9.05
N MET A 109 -2.65 6.21 -7.72
CA MET A 109 -1.40 6.19 -6.94
C MET A 109 -0.61 4.89 -7.16
N LEU A 110 -1.30 3.75 -7.23
CA LEU A 110 -0.66 2.45 -7.50
C LEU A 110 -0.15 2.37 -8.94
N ASP A 111 -0.94 2.83 -9.92
CA ASP A 111 -0.55 2.86 -11.32
C ASP A 111 0.65 3.80 -11.56
N ASP A 112 0.66 4.98 -10.94
CA ASP A 112 1.78 5.93 -11.00
C ASP A 112 3.06 5.36 -10.35
N ALA A 113 2.90 4.50 -9.33
CA ALA A 113 4.00 3.76 -8.71
C ALA A 113 4.44 2.51 -9.51
N GLY A 114 3.77 2.20 -10.62
CA GLY A 114 4.04 1.00 -11.43
C GLY A 114 3.61 -0.31 -10.77
N ILE A 115 2.72 -0.25 -9.77
CA ILE A 115 2.22 -1.41 -9.04
C ILE A 115 0.97 -1.98 -9.70
N ARG A 116 1.02 -3.27 -10.01
CA ARG A 116 -0.13 -4.05 -10.42
C ARG A 116 -0.78 -4.72 -9.22
N VAL A 117 -1.98 -4.29 -8.86
CA VAL A 117 -2.80 -5.05 -7.90
C VAL A 117 -3.45 -6.22 -8.65
N TYR A 118 -3.17 -7.46 -8.22
CA TYR A 118 -3.78 -8.67 -8.79
C TYR A 118 -4.97 -9.18 -7.97
N ALA A 119 -5.06 -8.76 -6.71
CA ALA A 119 -6.20 -9.05 -5.84
C ALA A 119 -6.37 -7.91 -4.84
N TYR A 120 -7.63 -7.55 -4.57
CA TYR A 120 -7.99 -6.59 -3.53
C TYR A 120 -8.81 -7.31 -2.45
N LYS A 121 -8.36 -7.21 -1.20
CA LYS A 121 -8.99 -7.88 -0.05
C LYS A 121 -9.47 -6.85 0.98
N PRO A 122 -10.63 -6.20 0.76
CA PRO A 122 -11.24 -5.31 1.74
C PRO A 122 -11.83 -6.08 2.92
N SER A 123 -12.14 -5.36 4.00
CA SER A 123 -12.78 -5.95 5.19
C SER A 123 -14.31 -6.04 5.08
N SER A 124 -14.84 -5.93 3.85
CA SER A 124 -16.28 -5.91 3.53
C SER A 124 -16.76 -7.08 2.65
N ILE A 125 -15.93 -8.11 2.48
CA ILE A 125 -16.28 -9.34 1.76
C ILE A 125 -16.21 -10.52 2.75
N GLY A 126 -17.10 -10.50 3.73
CA GLY A 126 -17.28 -11.53 4.74
C GLY A 126 -18.74 -11.94 4.88
N MET A 127 -18.99 -13.04 5.58
CA MET A 127 -20.35 -13.61 5.74
C MET A 127 -21.34 -12.66 6.44
N ASP A 128 -20.85 -11.73 7.26
CA ASP A 128 -21.67 -10.81 8.06
C ASP A 128 -21.85 -9.43 7.39
N ASN A 129 -21.32 -9.24 6.19
CA ASN A 129 -21.44 -8.00 5.41
C ASN A 129 -22.76 -7.97 4.63
N THR A 130 -23.28 -6.76 4.41
CA THR A 130 -24.48 -6.57 3.57
C THR A 130 -24.12 -6.75 2.09
N ASP A 131 -25.12 -7.08 1.27
CA ASP A 131 -24.96 -7.09 -0.20
C ASP A 131 -24.43 -5.76 -0.71
N LYS A 132 -24.83 -4.65 -0.09
CA LYS A 132 -24.35 -3.32 -0.47
C LYS A 132 -22.87 -3.09 -0.14
N GLU A 133 -22.39 -3.57 1.02
CA GLU A 133 -20.97 -3.55 1.35
C GLU A 133 -20.14 -4.36 0.36
N ILE A 134 -20.64 -5.55 -0.03
CA ILE A 134 -19.98 -6.43 -1.00
C ILE A 134 -19.99 -5.82 -2.40
N GLU A 135 -21.11 -5.27 -2.84
CA GLU A 135 -21.23 -4.60 -4.15
C GLU A 135 -20.23 -3.43 -4.25
N ASN A 136 -20.18 -2.57 -3.23
CA ASN A 136 -19.24 -1.45 -3.20
C ASN A 136 -17.78 -1.95 -3.15
N ALA A 137 -17.51 -3.07 -2.47
CA ALA A 137 -16.19 -3.68 -2.43
C ALA A 137 -15.74 -4.19 -3.82
N ILE A 138 -16.67 -4.76 -4.59
CA ILE A 138 -16.42 -5.21 -5.96
C ILE A 138 -16.19 -4.01 -6.89
N GLN A 139 -16.97 -2.94 -6.75
CA GLN A 139 -16.80 -1.72 -7.55
C GLN A 139 -15.48 -0.97 -7.24
N ALA A 140 -14.97 -1.12 -6.02
CA ALA A 140 -13.71 -0.52 -5.58
C ALA A 140 -12.45 -1.24 -6.10
N ALA A 141 -12.58 -2.49 -6.56
CA ALA A 141 -11.48 -3.32 -7.06
C ALA A 141 -11.10 -2.98 -8.51
#